data_AF-A0A165SMD4-F1
#
_entry.id   AF-A0A165SMD4-F1
#
_cell.length_a   1.000
_cell.length_b   1.000
_cell.length_c   1.000
_cell.angle_alpha   90.00
_cell.angle_beta   90.00
_cell.angle_gamma   90.00
#
_symmetry.space_group_name_H-M   'P 1'
#
loop_
_entity.id
_entity.type
_entity.pdbx_description
1 polymer ?
#
loop_
_entity_poly.entity_id
_entity_poly.type
_entity_poly.pdbx_seq_one_letter_code
_entity_poly.pdbx_strand_id
1 'polypeptide(L)'
;MPARTADRVSTPPISARQAGPETIDFTTFTASLPPPKKPRYTRDFLWEEHEVSHTPSATASETAPPVPDVPEHERYNKSALRTIAKYPHLFKVITPININRFEQLLRAHPNQPLVASVCKGLREGFWPYADTSSETRPDTWDGAAGRQLKDPVHLEFVKKQRDEEVRLGRFSEAFGPDLLPGMSSTPIWVVPKPRSDKLRLVVDHSAGEHALNSMISKADAHIRLDNIHDLGKSLRQARQEHGNVPLVMFKSDVSQAYRRLPMHPLWQIRQVVTIDADRHVDRCNNFGSRAGGKLWCTFMSLVLWIAINVKGLLDLLAYVDDSFGWEFLGRVLFYGPYNQYYPEKQAKLLMLWDEIGLPHEKAKQEYAPNLTIIGFDVDPALMRVTMPTESKNLLVLAIRDFCAAHGRRRPLREWQRLAGWINWSLNVFPLLRPGLASVYMKMAGKSHPNAAIHLNKAVVDDLQWIATRLENGDGIYMMTALTWTRDEADLHLFADAATSAGLAFWSPAQAEGFQAHRP
;
A
#
# COMPACT_ATOMS: atom_id res chain seq x y z
N MET A 1 -33.00 -31.70 -35.97
CA MET A 1 -32.41 -33.06 -35.97
C MET A 1 -32.31 -33.56 -34.53
N PRO A 2 -32.58 -34.86 -34.27
CA PRO A 2 -32.87 -35.39 -32.94
C PRO A 2 -31.61 -35.87 -32.18
N ALA A 3 -31.84 -36.16 -30.90
CA ALA A 3 -30.93 -36.54 -29.84
C ALA A 3 -29.98 -37.71 -30.12
N ARG A 4 -28.85 -37.73 -29.41
CA ARG A 4 -28.08 -38.96 -29.14
C ARG A 4 -27.86 -39.15 -27.65
N THR A 5 -28.31 -40.33 -27.22
CA THR A 5 -28.18 -40.98 -25.93
C THR A 5 -26.75 -41.46 -25.64
N ALA A 6 -26.51 -41.68 -24.35
CA ALA A 6 -25.26 -42.07 -23.70
C ALA A 6 -24.65 -43.39 -24.17
N ASP A 7 -23.32 -43.47 -24.10
CA ASP A 7 -22.58 -44.72 -23.95
C ASP A 7 -21.62 -44.64 -22.76
N ARG A 8 -21.70 -45.69 -21.92
CA ARG A 8 -20.88 -45.93 -20.73
C ARG A 8 -19.47 -46.32 -21.16
N VAL A 9 -18.45 -45.63 -20.65
CA VAL A 9 -17.07 -46.13 -20.69
C VAL A 9 -16.72 -46.72 -19.32
N SER A 10 -16.34 -48.00 -19.37
CA SER A 10 -15.97 -48.90 -18.30
C SER A 10 -14.80 -48.41 -17.46
N THR A 11 -14.92 -48.60 -16.15
CA THR A 11 -13.87 -48.52 -15.13
C THR A 11 -12.65 -49.39 -15.49
N PRO A 12 -11.41 -48.86 -15.41
CA PRO A 12 -10.22 -49.70 -15.41
C PRO A 12 -10.06 -50.39 -14.03
N PRO A 13 -9.49 -51.61 -13.99
CA PRO A 13 -9.45 -52.42 -12.79
C PRO A 13 -8.40 -51.94 -11.78
N ILE A 14 -8.76 -52.15 -10.51
CA ILE A 14 -7.91 -52.04 -9.33
C ILE A 14 -6.75 -53.04 -9.45
N SER A 15 -5.51 -52.55 -9.58
CA SER A 15 -4.32 -53.36 -9.25
C SER A 15 -3.16 -52.49 -8.75
N ALA A 16 -3.35 -51.87 -7.57
CA ALA A 16 -2.24 -51.39 -6.75
C ALA A 16 -1.99 -52.40 -5.62
N ARG A 17 -1.59 -53.62 -5.97
CA ARG A 17 -1.14 -54.66 -5.03
C ARG A 17 -0.11 -55.55 -5.72
N GLN A 18 1.01 -54.97 -6.15
CA GLN A 18 2.21 -55.72 -6.55
C GLN A 18 3.41 -54.75 -6.66
N ALA A 19 3.68 -54.03 -5.58
CA ALA A 19 5.01 -53.54 -5.29
C ALA A 19 5.28 -53.97 -3.85
N GLY A 20 6.34 -54.76 -3.64
CA GLY A 20 6.81 -55.06 -2.28
C GLY A 20 7.14 -53.76 -1.54
N PRO A 21 7.31 -53.80 -0.22
CA PRO A 21 7.73 -52.62 0.50
C PRO A 21 9.14 -52.24 0.00
N GLU A 22 9.23 -51.24 -0.88
CA GLU A 22 10.45 -50.46 -0.98
C GLU A 22 10.62 -49.82 0.39
N THR A 23 11.47 -50.42 1.22
CA THR A 23 12.10 -49.73 2.33
C THR A 23 12.87 -48.57 1.74
N ILE A 24 12.18 -47.43 1.60
CA ILE A 24 12.83 -46.15 1.40
C ILE A 24 13.68 -45.96 2.66
N ASP A 25 14.99 -46.07 2.49
CA ASP A 25 15.93 -45.73 3.54
C ASP A 25 15.87 -44.23 3.78
N PHE A 26 15.07 -43.82 4.76
CA PHE A 26 14.92 -42.42 5.14
C PHE A 26 16.21 -41.81 5.73
N THR A 27 17.27 -42.59 5.92
CA THR A 27 18.58 -42.06 6.32
C THR A 27 19.33 -41.37 5.17
N THR A 28 18.97 -41.62 3.91
CA THR A 28 19.71 -41.12 2.73
C THR A 28 18.91 -40.20 1.80
N PHE A 29 17.71 -39.75 2.19
CA PHE A 29 16.93 -38.82 1.35
C PHE A 29 17.62 -37.45 1.21
N THR A 30 18.17 -37.22 0.02
CA THR A 30 18.68 -35.93 -0.43
C THR A 30 17.62 -35.27 -1.31
N ALA A 31 16.95 -34.23 -0.78
CA ALA A 31 15.98 -33.45 -1.54
C ALA A 31 16.67 -32.84 -2.78
N SER A 32 16.14 -33.13 -3.97
CA SER A 32 16.72 -32.74 -5.26
C SER A 32 16.52 -31.26 -5.63
N LEU A 33 15.86 -30.49 -4.76
CA LEU A 33 15.64 -29.06 -4.94
C LEU A 33 16.17 -28.32 -3.72
N PRO A 34 17.06 -27.31 -3.87
CA PRO A 34 17.36 -26.43 -2.77
C PRO A 34 16.03 -25.80 -2.31
N PRO A 35 15.69 -25.86 -1.01
CA PRO A 35 14.49 -25.19 -0.52
C PRO A 35 14.57 -23.70 -0.91
N PRO A 36 13.42 -23.03 -1.16
CA PRO A 36 13.44 -21.60 -1.38
C PRO A 36 14.16 -20.94 -0.20
N LYS A 37 15.17 -20.08 -0.48
CA LYS A 37 16.00 -19.42 0.55
C LYS A 37 15.19 -18.79 1.69
N LYS A 38 13.93 -18.41 1.43
CA LYS A 38 12.96 -17.90 2.40
C LYS A 38 11.63 -18.67 2.27
N PRO A 39 11.14 -19.36 3.31
CA PRO A 39 9.84 -20.03 3.24
C PRO A 39 8.69 -19.04 3.06
N ARG A 40 7.74 -19.31 2.17
CA ARG A 40 6.62 -18.38 1.87
C ARG A 40 5.78 -17.99 3.09
N TYR A 41 5.73 -18.83 4.13
CA TYR A 41 4.97 -18.54 5.35
C TYR A 41 5.59 -17.40 6.17
N THR A 42 6.89 -17.15 6.04
CA THR A 42 7.57 -16.05 6.74
C THR A 42 7.34 -14.70 6.08
N ARG A 43 6.71 -14.65 4.90
CA ARG A 43 6.41 -13.41 4.16
C ARG A 43 7.63 -12.49 3.98
N ASP A 44 8.81 -13.07 3.76
CA ASP A 44 10.09 -12.35 3.63
C ASP A 44 10.62 -11.71 4.94
N PHE A 45 10.06 -12.07 6.10
CA PHE A 45 10.55 -11.65 7.44
C PHE A 45 11.75 -12.48 7.92
N LEU A 46 12.46 -13.12 7.01
CA LEU A 46 13.78 -13.65 7.30
C LEU A 46 14.80 -12.81 6.54
N TRP A 47 15.80 -12.32 7.27
CA TRP A 47 16.91 -11.54 6.72
C TRP A 47 18.13 -12.43 6.51
N GLU A 48 18.88 -12.20 5.44
CA GLU A 48 20.17 -12.88 5.28
C GLU A 48 21.23 -12.17 6.11
N GLU A 49 22.27 -12.89 6.54
CA GLU A 49 23.28 -12.32 7.44
C GLU A 49 24.03 -11.14 6.83
N HIS A 50 24.22 -11.13 5.51
CA HIS A 50 24.94 -10.08 4.79
C HIS A 50 24.07 -9.28 3.81
N GLU A 51 22.77 -9.11 4.11
CA GLU A 51 21.90 -8.25 3.28
C GLU A 51 22.32 -6.78 3.40
N VAL A 52 22.60 -6.15 2.25
CA VAL A 52 22.89 -4.71 2.18
C VAL A 52 21.58 -3.92 2.17
N SER A 53 21.51 -2.93 3.05
CA SER A 53 20.45 -1.93 3.08
C SER A 53 20.46 -1.11 1.81
N HIS A 54 19.27 -0.88 1.28
CA HIS A 54 19.03 0.06 0.20
C HIS A 54 17.60 0.57 0.33
N THR A 55 17.26 1.58 -0.47
CA THR A 55 15.91 2.13 -0.56
C THR A 55 15.26 1.61 -1.85
N PRO A 56 14.40 0.57 -1.77
CA PRO A 56 13.80 -0.03 -2.97
C PRO A 56 13.05 0.96 -3.86
N SER A 57 12.35 1.92 -3.28
CA SER A 57 11.61 2.94 -4.02
C SER A 57 12.54 3.84 -4.84
N ALA A 58 13.62 4.36 -4.24
CA ALA A 58 14.65 5.13 -4.94
C ALA A 58 15.33 4.30 -6.04
N THR A 59 15.68 3.04 -5.74
CA THR A 59 16.31 2.12 -6.70
C THR A 59 15.37 1.82 -7.87
N ALA A 60 14.07 1.63 -7.62
CA ALA A 60 13.08 1.35 -8.66
C ALA A 60 12.97 2.51 -9.66
N SER A 61 13.24 3.76 -9.25
CA SER A 61 13.22 4.92 -10.14
C SER A 61 14.29 4.86 -11.23
N GLU A 62 15.40 4.15 -11.00
CA GLU A 62 16.51 4.01 -11.95
C GLU A 62 16.13 3.21 -13.20
N THR A 63 15.06 2.41 -13.14
CA THR A 63 14.56 1.61 -14.27
C THR A 63 13.07 1.78 -14.54
N ALA A 64 12.37 2.61 -13.77
CA ALA A 64 10.93 2.81 -13.94
C ALA A 64 10.61 3.46 -15.30
N PRO A 65 9.51 3.07 -15.95
CA PRO A 65 9.10 3.70 -17.20
C PRO A 65 8.73 5.17 -16.96
N PRO A 66 8.95 6.05 -17.95
CA PRO A 66 8.47 7.43 -17.90
C PRO A 66 6.97 7.51 -17.60
N VAL A 67 6.55 8.58 -16.91
CA VAL A 67 5.12 8.85 -16.77
C VAL A 67 4.52 9.17 -18.15
N PRO A 68 3.30 8.68 -18.46
CA PRO A 68 2.71 8.84 -19.77
C PRO A 68 2.36 10.31 -20.01
N ASP A 69 2.49 10.69 -21.26
CA ASP A 69 2.02 11.98 -21.74
C ASP A 69 0.54 11.88 -22.18
N VAL A 70 -0.06 13.03 -22.49
CA VAL A 70 -1.41 13.08 -23.05
C VAL A 70 -1.46 12.30 -24.38
N PRO A 71 -2.38 11.32 -24.52
CA PRO A 71 -2.57 10.57 -25.76
C PRO A 71 -2.83 11.50 -26.95
N GLU A 72 -2.33 11.11 -28.12
CA GLU A 72 -2.40 11.96 -29.32
C GLU A 72 -3.83 12.34 -29.70
N HIS A 73 -4.79 11.42 -29.62
CA HIS A 73 -6.19 11.72 -29.96
C HIS A 73 -6.83 12.72 -28.99
N GLU A 74 -6.41 12.76 -27.73
CA GLU A 74 -6.87 13.77 -26.75
C GLU A 74 -6.31 15.15 -27.07
N ARG A 75 -5.10 15.23 -27.66
CA ARG A 75 -4.53 16.51 -28.14
C ARG A 75 -5.31 17.10 -29.29
N TYR A 76 -6.19 16.34 -29.92
CA TYR A 76 -7.10 16.79 -30.98
C TYR A 76 -8.57 16.80 -30.54
N ASN A 77 -8.86 16.63 -29.25
CA ASN A 77 -10.21 16.69 -28.70
C ASN A 77 -10.78 18.13 -28.81
N LYS A 78 -11.45 18.41 -29.93
CA LYS A 78 -11.94 19.76 -30.27
C LYS A 78 -12.88 20.33 -29.22
N SER A 79 -13.71 19.50 -28.59
CA SER A 79 -14.65 19.96 -27.56
C SER A 79 -13.89 20.45 -26.32
N ALA A 80 -13.01 19.60 -25.78
CA ALA A 80 -12.20 19.94 -24.63
C ALA A 80 -11.29 21.15 -24.89
N LEU A 81 -10.61 21.19 -26.04
CA LEU A 81 -9.74 22.30 -26.41
C LEU A 81 -10.48 23.63 -26.54
N ARG A 82 -11.68 23.63 -27.12
CA ARG A 82 -12.53 24.85 -27.21
C ARG A 82 -12.93 25.34 -25.84
N THR A 83 -13.35 24.43 -24.95
CA THR A 83 -13.70 24.78 -23.57
C THR A 83 -12.50 25.33 -22.82
N ILE A 84 -11.34 24.67 -22.90
CA ILE A 84 -10.11 25.13 -22.23
C ILE A 84 -9.67 26.49 -22.76
N ALA A 85 -9.71 26.71 -24.08
CA ALA A 85 -9.34 27.98 -24.70
C ALA A 85 -10.32 29.13 -24.35
N LYS A 86 -11.61 28.83 -24.24
CA LYS A 86 -12.64 29.82 -23.90
C LYS A 86 -12.68 30.16 -22.41
N TYR A 87 -12.34 29.19 -21.55
CA TYR A 87 -12.37 29.33 -20.08
C TYR A 87 -11.00 29.04 -19.44
N PRO A 88 -9.90 29.73 -19.85
CA PRO A 88 -8.56 29.42 -19.37
C PRO A 88 -8.39 29.68 -17.86
N HIS A 89 -9.24 30.52 -17.27
CA HIS A 89 -9.23 30.77 -15.83
C HIS A 89 -9.65 29.54 -15.00
N LEU A 90 -10.36 28.56 -15.58
CA LEU A 90 -10.75 27.32 -14.90
C LEU A 90 -9.61 26.31 -14.85
N PHE A 91 -8.72 26.30 -15.85
CA PHE A 91 -7.67 25.30 -16.01
C PHE A 91 -6.30 25.90 -15.72
N LYS A 92 -5.60 25.37 -14.71
CA LYS A 92 -4.27 25.86 -14.35
C LYS A 92 -3.39 24.71 -13.87
N VAL A 93 -2.12 24.73 -14.27
CA VAL A 93 -1.10 23.83 -13.73
C VAL A 93 -0.45 24.54 -12.54
N ILE A 94 -0.67 24.03 -11.33
CA ILE A 94 -0.19 24.65 -10.09
C ILE A 94 0.57 23.62 -9.28
N THR A 95 1.82 23.93 -8.97
CA THR A 95 2.65 23.12 -8.06
C THR A 95 3.52 24.04 -7.21
N PRO A 96 3.71 23.73 -5.91
CA PRO A 96 4.67 24.45 -5.09
C PRO A 96 6.12 24.00 -5.36
N ILE A 97 6.31 22.91 -6.11
CA ILE A 97 7.62 22.34 -6.35
C ILE A 97 8.48 23.29 -7.18
N ASN A 98 9.69 23.58 -6.69
CA ASN A 98 10.73 24.25 -7.46
C ASN A 98 11.29 23.28 -8.50
N ILE A 99 10.62 23.22 -9.66
CA ILE A 99 10.90 22.26 -10.73
C ILE A 99 12.34 22.39 -11.22
N ASN A 100 12.85 23.61 -11.36
CA ASN A 100 14.21 23.85 -11.85
C ASN A 100 15.25 23.31 -10.86
N ARG A 101 15.03 23.50 -9.54
CA ARG A 101 15.94 22.94 -8.54
C ARG A 101 15.83 21.42 -8.47
N PHE A 102 14.62 20.88 -8.51
CA PHE A 102 14.37 19.43 -8.56
C PHE A 102 15.08 18.78 -9.75
N GLU A 103 14.90 19.32 -10.96
CA GLU A 103 15.57 18.84 -12.18
C GLU A 103 17.10 19.00 -12.12
N GLN A 104 17.59 20.11 -11.55
CA GLN A 104 19.03 20.31 -11.35
C GLN A 104 19.65 19.24 -10.44
N LEU A 105 18.97 18.89 -9.34
CA LEU A 105 19.43 17.86 -8.42
C LEU A 105 19.42 16.45 -9.06
N LEU A 106 18.58 16.24 -10.07
CA LEU A 106 18.45 14.97 -10.79
C LEU A 106 19.31 14.87 -12.06
N ARG A 107 20.21 15.82 -12.32
CA ARG A 107 21.09 15.80 -13.52
C ARG A 107 21.92 14.52 -13.64
N ALA A 108 22.33 13.94 -12.51
CA ALA A 108 23.14 12.71 -12.48
C ALA A 108 22.28 11.44 -12.36
N HIS A 109 20.95 11.55 -12.36
CA HIS A 109 20.07 10.39 -12.27
C HIS A 109 20.25 9.49 -13.51
N PRO A 110 20.40 8.17 -13.36
CA PRO A 110 20.67 7.28 -14.51
C PRO A 110 19.51 7.23 -15.52
N ASN A 111 18.27 7.38 -15.03
CA ASN A 111 17.06 7.38 -15.85
C ASN A 111 16.57 8.79 -16.19
N GLN A 112 17.28 9.49 -17.08
CA GLN A 112 16.86 10.82 -17.55
C GLN A 112 15.48 10.84 -18.24
N PRO A 113 15.04 9.81 -18.99
CA PRO A 113 13.68 9.77 -19.54
C PRO A 113 12.59 9.89 -18.48
N LEU A 114 12.72 9.18 -17.34
CA LEU A 114 11.80 9.31 -16.22
C LEU A 114 11.82 10.74 -15.65
N VAL A 115 13.01 11.27 -15.35
CA VAL A 115 13.17 12.64 -14.82
C VAL A 115 12.49 13.66 -15.72
N ALA A 116 12.77 13.62 -17.03
CA ALA A 116 12.19 14.51 -18.01
C ALA A 116 10.66 14.42 -18.04
N SER A 117 10.09 13.21 -18.00
CA SER A 117 8.64 13.02 -17.98
C SER A 117 7.98 13.56 -16.70
N VAL A 118 8.61 13.38 -15.53
CA VAL A 118 8.08 13.91 -14.26
C VAL A 118 8.19 15.44 -14.22
N CYS A 119 9.32 16.00 -14.66
CA CYS A 119 9.49 17.45 -14.77
C CYS A 119 8.49 18.07 -15.77
N LYS A 120 8.22 17.38 -16.89
CA LYS A 120 7.14 17.77 -17.82
C LYS A 120 5.78 17.74 -17.13
N GLY A 121 5.45 16.67 -16.41
CA GLY A 121 4.21 16.58 -15.64
C GLY A 121 4.06 17.66 -14.57
N LEU A 122 5.15 18.12 -13.95
CA LEU A 122 5.11 19.25 -13.02
C LEU A 122 4.87 20.61 -13.73
N ARG A 123 5.38 20.79 -14.96
CA ARG A 123 5.26 22.03 -15.76
C ARG A 123 3.95 22.15 -16.53
N GLU A 124 3.48 21.04 -17.09
CA GLU A 124 2.35 20.97 -18.01
C GLU A 124 1.14 20.22 -17.43
N GLY A 125 1.33 19.55 -16.29
CA GLY A 125 0.34 18.71 -15.63
C GLY A 125 0.46 17.23 -16.02
N PHE A 126 0.14 16.33 -15.09
CA PHE A 126 0.22 14.89 -15.28
C PHE A 126 -1.00 14.30 -16.00
N TRP A 127 -0.77 13.27 -16.82
CA TRP A 127 -1.82 12.38 -17.32
C TRP A 127 -1.86 11.09 -16.48
N PRO A 128 -3.02 10.62 -16.00
CA PRO A 128 -3.09 9.55 -15.00
C PRO A 128 -3.16 8.15 -15.61
N TYR A 129 -2.33 7.86 -16.62
CA TYR A 129 -2.30 6.55 -17.28
C TYR A 129 -3.67 6.11 -17.83
N ALA A 130 -4.54 7.07 -18.16
CA ALA A 130 -5.86 6.78 -18.68
C ALA A 130 -5.77 6.45 -20.18
N ASP A 131 -6.35 5.32 -20.58
CA ASP A 131 -6.65 5.00 -21.97
C ASP A 131 -8.07 5.47 -22.29
N THR A 132 -8.18 6.51 -23.11
CA THR A 132 -9.45 7.11 -23.52
C THR A 132 -9.81 6.75 -24.96
N SER A 133 -9.09 5.83 -25.60
CA SER A 133 -9.31 5.46 -27.00
C SER A 133 -10.66 4.80 -27.25
N SER A 134 -11.19 4.08 -26.26
CA SER A 134 -12.48 3.37 -26.32
C SER A 134 -13.57 4.04 -25.49
N GLU A 135 -13.43 5.32 -25.15
CA GLU A 135 -14.40 6.01 -24.31
C GLU A 135 -15.71 6.26 -25.07
N THR A 136 -16.83 5.83 -24.49
CA THR A 136 -18.18 6.01 -25.05
C THR A 136 -18.99 7.09 -24.33
N ARG A 137 -18.35 7.84 -23.44
CA ARG A 137 -18.99 8.87 -22.64
C ARG A 137 -19.56 9.99 -23.52
N PRO A 138 -20.73 10.55 -23.20
CA PRO A 138 -21.21 11.76 -23.86
C PRO A 138 -20.23 12.93 -23.67
N ASP A 139 -20.38 13.96 -24.51
CA ASP A 139 -19.54 15.15 -24.49
C ASP A 139 -19.51 15.83 -23.10
N THR A 140 -20.64 15.84 -22.41
CA THR A 140 -20.72 16.19 -20.98
C THR A 140 -21.32 15.06 -20.17
N TRP A 141 -20.76 14.76 -19.00
CA TRP A 141 -21.27 13.71 -18.12
C TRP A 141 -21.36 14.14 -16.66
N ASP A 142 -22.55 14.09 -16.08
CA ASP A 142 -22.76 14.41 -14.67
C ASP A 142 -22.92 13.13 -13.83
N GLY A 143 -21.78 12.54 -13.43
CA GLY A 143 -21.77 11.38 -12.53
C GLY A 143 -22.18 11.70 -11.09
N ALA A 144 -22.21 12.99 -10.72
CA ALA A 144 -22.61 13.45 -9.38
C ALA A 144 -24.12 13.68 -9.26
N ALA A 145 -24.85 13.69 -10.37
CA ALA A 145 -26.30 13.88 -10.40
C ALA A 145 -27.01 12.92 -9.43
N GLY A 146 -27.85 13.48 -8.55
CA GLY A 146 -28.61 12.72 -7.55
C GLY A 146 -27.80 12.13 -6.39
N ARG A 147 -26.49 12.41 -6.29
CA ARG A 147 -25.58 11.88 -5.24
C ARG A 147 -25.14 12.96 -4.26
N GLN A 148 -26.10 13.67 -3.69
CA GLN A 148 -25.84 14.75 -2.74
C GLN A 148 -25.54 14.23 -1.33
N LEU A 149 -24.61 14.89 -0.66
CA LEU A 149 -24.37 14.73 0.77
C LEU A 149 -25.59 15.26 1.54
N LYS A 150 -26.08 14.46 2.50
CA LYS A 150 -27.27 14.81 3.30
C LYS A 150 -26.92 15.24 4.73
N ASP A 151 -25.77 14.83 5.22
CA ASP A 151 -25.34 15.11 6.59
C ASP A 151 -24.88 16.59 6.70
N PRO A 152 -25.47 17.40 7.59
CA PRO A 152 -25.09 18.80 7.78
C PRO A 152 -23.61 19.00 8.13
N VAL A 153 -23.02 18.11 8.92
CA VAL A 153 -21.60 18.18 9.31
C VAL A 153 -20.71 17.92 8.10
N HIS A 154 -21.09 16.96 7.26
CA HIS A 154 -20.38 16.69 6.01
C HIS A 154 -20.50 17.88 5.04
N LEU A 155 -21.69 18.49 4.92
CA LEU A 155 -21.90 19.65 4.07
C LEU A 155 -21.04 20.85 4.50
N GLU A 156 -21.02 21.15 5.80
CA GLU A 156 -20.17 22.24 6.33
C GLU A 156 -18.68 21.95 6.10
N PHE A 157 -18.24 20.71 6.33
CA PHE A 157 -16.87 20.28 6.07
C PHE A 157 -16.48 20.46 4.60
N VAL A 158 -17.33 20.02 3.67
CA VAL A 158 -17.05 20.14 2.22
C VAL A 158 -17.00 21.61 1.78
N LYS A 159 -17.85 22.48 2.33
CA LYS A 159 -17.80 23.93 2.07
C LYS A 159 -16.48 24.54 2.53
N LYS A 160 -16.05 24.23 3.76
CA LYS A 160 -14.74 24.67 4.28
C LYS A 160 -13.59 24.14 3.43
N GLN A 161 -13.65 22.87 3.02
CA GLN A 161 -12.63 22.28 2.16
C GLN A 161 -12.61 22.95 0.78
N ARG A 162 -13.77 23.21 0.17
CA ARG A 162 -13.88 23.95 -1.10
C ARG A 162 -13.20 25.30 -0.99
N ASP A 163 -13.57 26.09 0.02
CA ASP A 163 -13.06 27.46 0.17
C ASP A 163 -11.53 27.46 0.31
N GLU A 164 -10.98 26.50 1.05
CA GLU A 164 -9.53 26.33 1.17
C GLU A 164 -8.87 25.85 -0.13
N GLU A 165 -9.47 24.90 -0.85
CA GLU A 165 -8.94 24.43 -2.15
C GLU A 165 -8.98 25.53 -3.22
N VAL A 166 -10.02 26.39 -3.21
CA VAL A 166 -10.14 27.56 -4.10
C VAL A 166 -9.10 28.60 -3.71
N ARG A 167 -8.94 28.92 -2.42
CA ARG A 167 -7.93 29.85 -1.91
C ARG A 167 -6.51 29.43 -2.30
N LEU A 168 -6.22 28.12 -2.25
CA LEU A 168 -4.95 27.55 -2.68
C LEU A 168 -4.84 27.39 -4.20
N GLY A 169 -5.87 27.77 -4.96
CA GLY A 169 -5.93 27.69 -6.41
C GLY A 169 -6.05 26.27 -6.96
N ARG A 170 -6.18 25.24 -6.11
CA ARG A 170 -6.26 23.84 -6.53
C ARG A 170 -7.64 23.47 -7.06
N PHE A 171 -8.68 24.15 -6.58
CA PHE A 171 -9.96 24.22 -7.25
C PHE A 171 -10.06 25.52 -8.05
N SER A 172 -10.82 25.51 -9.14
CA SER A 172 -11.22 26.74 -9.80
C SER A 172 -12.23 27.53 -8.98
N GLU A 173 -12.37 28.82 -9.30
CA GLU A 173 -13.59 29.55 -8.93
C GLU A 173 -14.83 28.83 -9.50
N ALA A 174 -15.98 29.09 -8.88
CA ALA A 174 -17.24 28.52 -9.34
C ALA A 174 -17.55 29.00 -10.75
N PHE A 175 -18.00 28.08 -11.63
CA PHE A 175 -18.41 28.42 -13.00
C PHE A 175 -19.90 28.21 -13.26
N GLY A 176 -20.68 28.07 -12.19
CA GLY A 176 -22.12 27.84 -12.23
C GLY A 176 -22.53 26.37 -12.24
N PRO A 177 -23.84 26.09 -12.37
CA PRO A 177 -24.40 24.75 -12.22
C PRO A 177 -24.24 23.90 -13.47
N ASP A 178 -23.97 24.47 -14.65
CA ASP A 178 -23.98 23.75 -15.93
C ASP A 178 -22.58 23.26 -16.31
N LEU A 179 -22.45 21.98 -16.68
CA LEU A 179 -21.19 21.48 -17.24
C LEU A 179 -20.95 22.12 -18.61
N LEU A 180 -19.70 22.51 -18.84
CA LEU A 180 -19.26 22.97 -20.16
C LEU A 180 -18.92 21.77 -21.06
N PRO A 181 -18.96 21.92 -22.39
CA PRO A 181 -18.58 20.86 -23.34
C PRO A 181 -17.25 20.18 -22.99
N GLY A 182 -17.21 18.85 -23.05
CA GLY A 182 -16.06 18.03 -22.67
C GLY A 182 -15.92 17.71 -21.18
N MET A 183 -16.72 18.34 -20.29
CA MET A 183 -16.58 18.18 -18.85
C MET A 183 -17.25 16.95 -18.25
N SER A 184 -16.67 16.44 -17.17
CA SER A 184 -17.28 15.41 -16.33
C SER A 184 -17.28 15.79 -14.86
N SER A 185 -18.43 15.61 -14.21
CA SER A 185 -18.58 15.73 -12.77
C SER A 185 -18.50 14.37 -12.08
N THR A 186 -17.71 14.28 -11.02
CA THR A 186 -17.58 13.07 -10.19
C THR A 186 -18.20 13.29 -8.81
N PRO A 187 -18.97 12.33 -8.27
CA PRO A 187 -19.50 12.44 -6.91
C PRO A 187 -18.36 12.49 -5.88
N ILE A 188 -18.62 13.22 -4.81
CA ILE A 188 -17.72 13.33 -3.66
C ILE A 188 -18.35 12.66 -2.43
N TRP A 189 -17.49 12.09 -1.59
CA TRP A 189 -17.87 11.54 -0.30
C TRP A 189 -17.05 12.17 0.81
N VAL A 190 -17.64 12.18 1.99
CA VAL A 190 -16.94 12.50 3.23
C VAL A 190 -16.84 11.22 4.03
N VAL A 191 -15.62 10.88 4.43
CA VAL A 191 -15.37 9.74 5.32
C VAL A 191 -14.57 10.20 6.53
N PRO A 192 -14.79 9.63 7.72
CA PRO A 192 -13.97 9.91 8.88
C PRO A 192 -12.55 9.36 8.66
N LYS A 193 -11.55 10.07 9.19
CA LYS A 193 -10.20 9.53 9.30
C LYS A 193 -10.20 8.44 10.38
N PRO A 194 -9.50 7.32 10.17
CA PRO A 194 -9.42 6.27 11.17
C PRO A 194 -8.98 6.84 12.54
N ARG A 195 -9.70 6.48 13.61
CA ARG A 195 -9.40 6.88 14.99
C ARG A 195 -9.33 8.40 15.22
N SER A 196 -10.09 9.18 14.45
CA SER A 196 -10.15 10.63 14.60
C SER A 196 -11.52 11.16 14.20
N ASP A 197 -11.96 12.23 14.86
CA ASP A 197 -13.16 13.00 14.47
C ASP A 197 -12.91 13.85 13.21
N LYS A 198 -11.68 13.87 12.70
CA LYS A 198 -11.32 14.59 11.48
C LYS A 198 -11.94 13.89 10.27
N LEU A 199 -12.55 14.67 9.40
CA LEU A 199 -13.12 14.21 8.13
C LEU A 199 -12.10 14.32 6.99
N ARG A 200 -12.33 13.55 5.91
CA ARG A 200 -11.60 13.68 4.64
C ARG A 200 -12.57 13.65 3.47
N LEU A 201 -12.32 14.52 2.49
CA LEU A 201 -12.98 14.50 1.20
C LEU A 201 -12.38 13.38 0.34
N VAL A 202 -13.23 12.60 -0.31
CA VAL A 202 -12.85 11.57 -1.29
C VAL A 202 -13.62 11.85 -2.58
N VAL A 203 -12.93 11.89 -3.71
CA VAL A 203 -13.57 12.00 -5.03
C VAL A 203 -13.77 10.59 -5.55
N ASP A 204 -15.01 10.18 -5.79
CA ASP A 204 -15.31 8.80 -6.16
C ASP A 204 -15.12 8.56 -7.67
N HIS A 205 -13.88 8.54 -8.12
CA HIS A 205 -13.55 8.24 -9.52
C HIS A 205 -13.96 6.83 -9.96
N SER A 206 -14.51 5.98 -9.08
CA SER A 206 -15.02 4.64 -9.41
C SER A 206 -16.54 4.60 -9.55
N ALA A 207 -17.24 5.72 -9.34
CA ALA A 207 -18.69 5.78 -9.38
C ALA A 207 -19.26 5.92 -10.78
N GLY A 208 -20.31 5.14 -11.05
CA GLY A 208 -21.15 5.29 -12.24
C GLY A 208 -20.64 4.54 -13.47
N GLU A 209 -21.40 4.66 -14.56
CA GLU A 209 -21.14 3.97 -15.83
C GLU A 209 -19.84 4.46 -16.49
N HIS A 210 -19.62 5.77 -16.51
CA HIS A 210 -18.43 6.41 -17.10
C HIS A 210 -17.40 6.79 -16.02
N ALA A 211 -17.20 5.92 -15.03
CA ALA A 211 -16.25 6.15 -13.94
C ALA A 211 -14.83 6.42 -14.46
N LEU A 212 -14.16 7.47 -13.98
CA LEU A 212 -12.82 7.84 -14.47
C LEU A 212 -11.79 6.72 -14.29
N ASN A 213 -11.88 5.98 -13.19
CA ASN A 213 -11.00 4.86 -12.94
C ASN A 213 -11.23 3.70 -13.91
N SER A 214 -12.36 3.60 -14.61
CA SER A 214 -12.56 2.54 -15.61
C SER A 214 -11.55 2.63 -16.77
N MET A 215 -11.04 3.84 -17.06
CA MET A 215 -10.06 4.12 -18.11
C MET A 215 -8.61 3.81 -17.71
N ILE A 216 -8.35 3.47 -16.44
CA ILE A 216 -6.99 3.25 -15.92
C ILE A 216 -6.81 1.76 -15.64
N SER A 217 -5.85 1.11 -16.27
CA SER A 217 -5.59 -0.32 -16.02
C SER A 217 -5.22 -0.60 -14.56
N LYS A 218 -5.62 -1.76 -14.04
CA LYS A 218 -5.18 -2.20 -12.71
C LYS A 218 -3.68 -2.47 -12.65
N ALA A 219 -3.07 -2.89 -13.77
CA ALA A 219 -1.63 -3.08 -13.87
C ALA A 219 -0.87 -1.75 -13.68
N ASP A 220 -1.47 -0.65 -14.14
CA ASP A 220 -0.93 0.70 -14.01
C ASP A 220 -1.07 1.31 -12.61
N ALA A 221 -1.58 0.56 -11.63
CA ALA A 221 -1.66 0.99 -10.23
C ALA A 221 -0.54 0.42 -9.35
N HIS A 222 0.33 -0.46 -9.88
CA HIS A 222 1.37 -1.10 -9.09
C HIS A 222 2.51 -0.14 -8.76
N ILE A 223 3.00 -0.20 -7.50
CA ILE A 223 4.03 0.68 -6.95
C ILE A 223 4.94 -0.17 -6.06
N ARG A 224 6.25 0.03 -6.17
CA ARG A 224 7.22 -0.46 -5.18
C ARG A 224 7.27 0.52 -4.02
N LEU A 225 6.79 0.10 -2.85
CA LEU A 225 6.88 0.85 -1.60
C LEU A 225 7.94 0.25 -0.69
N ASP A 226 8.63 1.10 0.05
CA ASP A 226 9.52 0.65 1.12
C ASP A 226 8.66 0.24 2.31
N ASN A 227 9.09 -0.76 3.05
CA ASN A 227 8.29 -1.35 4.12
C ASN A 227 9.16 -1.70 5.33
N ILE A 228 8.54 -2.35 6.31
CA ILE A 228 9.19 -2.68 7.57
C ILE A 228 10.34 -3.70 7.42
N HIS A 229 10.32 -4.51 6.35
CA HIS A 229 11.44 -5.40 6.04
C HIS A 229 12.67 -4.63 5.61
N ASP A 230 12.47 -3.62 4.76
CA ASP A 230 13.54 -2.75 4.29
C ASP A 230 14.15 -1.98 5.48
N LEU A 231 13.31 -1.50 6.40
CA LEU A 231 13.80 -0.90 7.65
C LEU A 231 14.59 -1.89 8.51
N GLY A 232 14.14 -3.15 8.59
CA GLY A 232 14.85 -4.20 9.28
C GLY A 232 16.25 -4.46 8.71
N LYS A 233 16.41 -4.36 7.38
CA LYS A 233 17.72 -4.45 6.74
C LYS A 233 18.62 -3.31 7.19
N SER A 234 18.12 -2.07 7.15
CA SER A 234 18.87 -0.89 7.58
C SER A 234 19.33 -0.97 9.03
N LEU A 235 18.43 -1.33 9.95
CA LEU A 235 18.76 -1.45 11.37
C LEU A 235 19.75 -2.58 11.64
N ARG A 236 19.61 -3.71 10.94
CA ARG A 236 20.54 -4.84 11.08
C ARG A 236 21.93 -4.48 10.57
N GLN A 237 22.04 -3.83 9.42
CA GLN A 237 23.32 -3.35 8.91
C GLN A 237 23.97 -2.35 9.88
N ALA A 238 23.20 -1.38 10.39
CA ALA A 238 23.69 -0.44 11.39
C ALA A 238 24.23 -1.16 12.66
N ARG A 239 23.55 -2.20 13.12
CA ARG A 239 23.96 -3.04 14.25
C ARG A 239 25.25 -3.82 13.96
N GLN A 240 25.41 -4.32 12.73
CA GLN A 240 26.62 -5.04 12.30
C GLN A 240 27.83 -4.12 12.19
N GLU A 241 27.66 -2.92 11.62
CA GLU A 241 28.75 -1.97 11.39
C GLU A 241 29.16 -1.21 12.65
N HIS A 242 28.21 -0.94 13.56
CA HIS A 242 28.42 -0.05 14.70
C HIS A 242 28.16 -0.69 16.07
N GLY A 243 27.83 -1.98 16.13
CA GLY A 243 27.55 -2.67 17.38
C GLY A 243 26.35 -2.05 18.13
N ASN A 244 26.41 -2.02 19.46
CA ASN A 244 25.29 -1.61 20.32
C ASN A 244 25.13 -0.09 20.50
N VAL A 245 25.66 0.73 19.58
CA VAL A 245 25.48 2.19 19.65
C VAL A 245 23.97 2.51 19.67
N PRO A 246 23.49 3.37 20.60
CA PRO A 246 22.08 3.71 20.68
C PRO A 246 21.59 4.45 19.43
N LEU A 247 20.43 4.04 18.92
CA LEU A 247 19.79 4.64 17.75
C LEU A 247 18.50 5.36 18.17
N VAL A 248 18.09 6.32 17.36
CA VAL A 248 16.80 7.00 17.44
C VAL A 248 16.05 6.81 16.12
N MET A 249 14.77 6.50 16.20
CA MET A 249 13.89 6.40 15.04
C MET A 249 13.31 7.77 14.71
N PHE A 250 13.14 8.05 13.43
CA PHE A 250 12.40 9.24 12.97
C PHE A 250 11.44 8.91 11.84
N LYS A 251 10.39 9.71 11.75
CA LYS A 251 9.49 9.74 10.59
C LYS A 251 9.07 11.17 10.26
N SER A 252 8.75 11.41 9.02
CA SER A 252 8.47 12.74 8.47
C SER A 252 7.42 12.63 7.39
N ASP A 253 6.31 13.32 7.59
CA ASP A 253 5.17 13.33 6.68
C ASP A 253 5.15 14.61 5.86
N VAL A 254 4.92 14.46 4.55
CA VAL A 254 4.70 15.61 3.66
C VAL A 254 3.25 16.11 3.75
N SER A 255 3.08 17.43 3.69
CA SER A 255 1.75 18.01 3.83
C SER A 255 0.93 17.86 2.56
N GLN A 256 -0.27 17.27 2.69
CA GLN A 256 -1.28 17.19 1.64
C GLN A 256 -0.72 16.57 0.35
N ALA A 257 -0.18 15.35 0.50
CA ALA A 257 0.24 14.50 -0.60
C ALA A 257 -0.83 14.38 -1.69
N TYR A 258 -0.42 14.00 -2.90
CA TYR A 258 -1.21 14.03 -4.14
C TYR A 258 -1.53 15.43 -4.64
N ARG A 259 -2.05 16.33 -3.79
CA ARG A 259 -2.43 17.70 -4.17
C ARG A 259 -1.25 18.56 -4.66
N ARG A 260 -0.01 18.10 -4.47
CA ARG A 260 1.23 18.73 -4.94
C ARG A 260 1.53 18.46 -6.42
N LEU A 261 0.87 17.45 -7.00
CA LEU A 261 0.99 17.11 -8.41
C LEU A 261 -0.18 17.71 -9.19
N PRO A 262 0.05 18.65 -10.12
CA PRO A 262 -1.00 19.20 -10.97
C PRO A 262 -1.41 18.20 -12.05
N MET A 263 -2.68 18.15 -12.41
CA MET A 263 -3.13 17.34 -13.55
C MET A 263 -3.08 18.15 -14.84
N HIS A 264 -2.88 17.50 -15.98
CA HIS A 264 -2.91 18.18 -17.28
C HIS A 264 -4.31 18.79 -17.53
N PRO A 265 -4.47 19.98 -18.13
CA PRO A 265 -5.78 20.59 -18.41
C PRO A 265 -6.80 19.66 -19.11
N LEU A 266 -6.34 18.85 -20.07
CA LEU A 266 -7.17 17.83 -20.75
C LEU A 266 -7.63 16.69 -19.83
N TRP A 267 -6.98 16.50 -18.68
CA TRP A 267 -7.51 15.64 -17.61
C TRP A 267 -8.35 16.43 -16.61
N GLN A 268 -7.96 17.66 -16.25
CA GLN A 268 -8.70 18.52 -15.32
C GLN A 268 -10.16 18.71 -15.75
N ILE A 269 -10.43 18.82 -17.06
CA ILE A 269 -11.79 18.93 -17.61
C ILE A 269 -12.70 17.77 -17.19
N ARG A 270 -12.14 16.59 -16.90
CA ARG A 270 -12.84 15.39 -16.46
C ARG A 270 -13.02 15.33 -14.93
N GLN A 271 -12.43 16.25 -14.18
CA GLN A 271 -12.39 16.28 -12.72
C GLN A 271 -13.19 17.45 -12.15
N VAL A 272 -14.46 17.58 -12.54
CA VAL A 272 -15.35 18.56 -11.93
C VAL A 272 -15.91 17.99 -10.63
N VAL A 273 -15.87 18.80 -9.57
CA VAL A 273 -16.54 18.52 -8.30
C VAL A 273 -17.76 19.44 -8.16
N THR A 274 -18.87 18.88 -7.69
CA THR A 274 -20.10 19.64 -7.42
C THR A 274 -20.28 19.77 -5.91
N ILE A 275 -20.38 21.01 -5.43
CA ILE A 275 -20.58 21.34 -4.01
C ILE A 275 -21.71 22.36 -3.93
N ASP A 276 -22.80 22.00 -3.25
CA ASP A 276 -24.09 22.68 -3.36
C ASP A 276 -24.61 22.71 -4.81
N ALA A 277 -24.86 23.90 -5.36
CA ALA A 277 -25.25 24.12 -6.75
C ALA A 277 -24.07 24.54 -7.65
N ASP A 278 -22.89 24.74 -7.07
CA ASP A 278 -21.72 25.26 -7.77
C ASP A 278 -20.76 24.14 -8.17
N ARG A 279 -20.06 24.38 -9.29
CA ARG A 279 -19.09 23.46 -9.87
C ARG A 279 -17.70 24.08 -9.92
N HIS A 280 -16.72 23.24 -9.63
CA HIS A 280 -15.31 23.61 -9.60
C HIS A 280 -14.48 22.56 -10.34
N VAL A 281 -13.51 23.00 -11.12
CA VAL A 281 -12.50 22.12 -11.72
C VAL A 281 -11.44 21.79 -10.68
N ASP A 282 -11.24 20.51 -10.39
CA ASP A 282 -10.11 20.03 -9.59
C ASP A 282 -8.85 19.94 -10.46
N ARG A 283 -7.88 20.82 -10.16
CA ARG A 283 -6.66 21.01 -10.95
C ARG A 283 -5.53 20.07 -10.56
N CYS A 284 -5.63 19.39 -9.43
CA CYS A 284 -4.55 18.56 -8.89
C CYS A 284 -4.96 17.09 -8.82
N ASN A 285 -3.96 16.22 -8.64
CA ASN A 285 -4.17 14.82 -8.31
C ASN A 285 -4.89 14.72 -6.94
N ASN A 286 -5.70 13.69 -6.75
CA ASN A 286 -6.61 13.59 -5.60
C ASN A 286 -6.78 12.16 -5.08
N PHE A 287 -7.37 12.06 -3.89
CA PHE A 287 -7.79 10.78 -3.33
C PHE A 287 -9.01 10.24 -4.09
N GLY A 288 -8.83 9.05 -4.67
CA GLY A 288 -9.86 8.38 -5.44
C GLY A 288 -9.38 7.93 -6.82
N SER A 289 -8.41 8.65 -7.40
CA SER A 289 -7.74 8.25 -8.63
C SER A 289 -6.94 6.96 -8.47
N ARG A 290 -7.17 6.00 -9.38
CA ARG A 290 -6.44 4.72 -9.40
C ARG A 290 -4.93 4.91 -9.64
N ALA A 291 -4.56 5.83 -10.52
CA ALA A 291 -3.16 6.14 -10.80
C ALA A 291 -2.57 7.21 -9.87
N GLY A 292 -3.39 7.83 -9.02
CA GLY A 292 -2.97 8.95 -8.18
C GLY A 292 -1.81 8.61 -7.24
N GLY A 293 -1.87 7.41 -6.63
CA GLY A 293 -0.78 6.89 -5.81
C GLY A 293 0.50 6.64 -6.63
N LYS A 294 0.38 6.08 -7.84
CA LYS A 294 1.55 5.78 -8.69
C LYS A 294 2.28 7.05 -9.11
N LEU A 295 1.54 8.08 -9.54
CA LEU A 295 2.12 9.38 -9.88
C LEU A 295 2.90 9.97 -8.71
N TRP A 296 2.30 9.94 -7.52
CA TRP A 296 2.93 10.44 -6.30
C TRP A 296 4.17 9.66 -5.91
N CYS A 297 4.09 8.34 -5.84
CA CYS A 297 5.23 7.52 -5.46
C CYS A 297 6.34 7.56 -6.52
N THR A 298 6.01 7.77 -7.79
CA THR A 298 7.03 8.03 -8.84
C THR A 298 7.76 9.33 -8.58
N PHE A 299 7.05 10.43 -8.30
CA PHE A 299 7.68 11.69 -7.90
C PHE A 299 8.52 11.54 -6.62
N MET A 300 7.97 10.93 -5.57
CA MET A 300 8.69 10.74 -4.31
C MET A 300 9.90 9.81 -4.44
N SER A 301 9.88 8.81 -5.34
CA SER A 301 11.05 7.96 -5.60
C SER A 301 12.25 8.76 -6.10
N LEU A 302 12.01 9.78 -6.93
CA LEU A 302 13.06 10.70 -7.38
C LEU A 302 13.53 11.62 -6.24
N VAL A 303 12.63 12.07 -5.36
CA VAL A 303 13.01 12.84 -4.16
C VAL A 303 13.90 12.00 -3.23
N LEU A 304 13.58 10.72 -3.04
CA LEU A 304 14.39 9.79 -2.25
C LEU A 304 15.73 9.51 -2.92
N TRP A 305 15.74 9.38 -4.25
CA TRP A 305 17.00 9.25 -5.00
C TRP A 305 17.92 10.47 -4.77
N ILE A 306 17.37 11.69 -4.81
CA ILE A 306 18.13 12.91 -4.46
C ILE A 306 18.64 12.84 -3.01
N ALA A 307 17.77 12.47 -2.07
CA ALA A 307 18.12 12.38 -0.65
C ALA A 307 19.32 11.45 -0.43
N ILE A 308 19.33 10.29 -1.07
CA ILE A 308 20.37 9.27 -0.90
C ILE A 308 21.64 9.65 -1.68
N ASN A 309 21.51 9.88 -2.99
CA ASN A 309 22.66 9.98 -3.90
C ASN A 309 23.27 11.39 -3.96
N VAL A 310 22.49 12.44 -3.64
CA VAL A 310 22.95 13.84 -3.70
C VAL A 310 23.15 14.41 -2.29
N LYS A 311 22.30 14.05 -1.33
CA LYS A 311 22.37 14.57 0.05
C LYS A 311 23.01 13.59 1.05
N GLY A 312 23.32 12.36 0.63
CA GLY A 312 23.97 11.36 1.49
C GLY A 312 23.10 10.85 2.64
N LEU A 313 21.78 10.89 2.50
CA LEU A 313 20.81 10.41 3.49
C LEU A 313 20.59 8.91 3.34
N LEU A 314 21.61 8.13 3.69
CA LEU A 314 21.56 6.67 3.63
C LEU A 314 20.46 6.12 4.55
N ASP A 315 19.88 4.99 4.12
CA ASP A 315 18.79 4.27 4.81
C ASP A 315 17.50 5.06 5.01
N LEU A 316 17.28 6.10 4.19
CA LEU A 316 16.00 6.79 4.16
C LEU A 316 15.00 5.99 3.33
N LEU A 317 13.87 5.66 3.94
CA LEU A 317 12.80 4.88 3.33
C LEU A 317 11.52 5.72 3.25
N ALA A 318 10.57 5.34 2.39
CA ALA A 318 9.24 5.94 2.39
C ALA A 318 8.10 4.98 2.06
N TYR A 319 6.97 5.22 2.71
CA TYR A 319 5.69 4.59 2.43
C TYR A 319 4.68 5.68 2.07
N VAL A 320 4.47 5.87 0.77
CA VAL A 320 3.60 6.92 0.21
C VAL A 320 4.08 8.33 0.60
N ASP A 321 3.50 8.93 1.65
CA ASP A 321 3.79 10.28 2.14
C ASP A 321 4.63 10.30 3.43
N ASP A 322 4.81 9.15 4.07
CA ASP A 322 5.59 8.99 5.29
C ASP A 322 7.02 8.54 4.95
N SER A 323 8.01 9.40 5.21
CA SER A 323 9.44 9.10 5.07
C SER A 323 10.04 8.79 6.43
N PHE A 324 10.78 7.70 6.57
CA PHE A 324 11.26 7.22 7.86
C PHE A 324 12.66 6.61 7.77
N GLY A 325 13.32 6.55 8.93
CA GLY A 325 14.66 6.00 9.05
C GLY A 325 15.17 6.05 10.48
N TRP A 326 16.49 5.94 10.62
CA TRP A 326 17.19 5.91 11.89
C TRP A 326 18.39 6.86 11.89
N GLU A 327 18.78 7.31 13.08
CA GLU A 327 19.98 8.11 13.32
C GLU A 327 20.65 7.66 14.63
N PHE A 328 21.92 7.99 14.83
CA PHE A 328 22.55 7.81 16.14
C PHE A 328 21.96 8.74 17.19
N LEU A 329 21.73 8.21 18.40
CA LEU A 329 21.24 9.02 19.51
C LEU A 329 22.22 10.17 19.81
N GLY A 330 21.70 11.39 19.93
CA GLY A 330 22.50 12.59 20.16
C GLY A 330 23.08 13.24 18.90
N ARG A 331 23.04 12.55 17.74
CA ARG A 331 23.42 13.15 16.46
C ARG A 331 22.25 13.99 15.91
N VAL A 332 22.27 15.26 16.25
CA VAL A 332 21.19 16.20 15.94
C VAL A 332 21.68 17.40 15.13
N LEU A 333 20.75 18.00 14.40
CA LEU A 333 20.96 19.23 13.65
C LEU A 333 19.80 20.19 13.94
N PHE A 334 20.13 21.46 14.16
CA PHE A 334 19.14 22.51 14.36
C PHE A 334 18.42 22.82 13.05
N TYR A 335 17.09 22.73 13.05
CA TYR A 335 16.26 23.06 11.90
C TYR A 335 15.54 24.39 12.15
N GLY A 336 16.07 25.45 11.52
CA GLY A 336 15.65 26.83 11.71
C GLY A 336 14.15 27.10 11.54
N PRO A 337 13.49 26.60 10.46
CA PRO A 337 12.06 26.87 10.23
C PRO A 337 11.14 26.43 11.38
N TYR A 338 11.53 25.41 12.16
CA TYR A 338 10.78 24.94 13.32
C TYR A 338 11.41 25.30 14.67
N ASN A 339 12.54 26.02 14.65
CA ASN A 339 13.30 26.43 15.83
C ASN A 339 13.53 25.25 16.80
N GLN A 340 13.96 24.10 16.26
CA GLN A 340 14.08 22.86 17.02
C GLN A 340 15.20 21.97 16.47
N TYR A 341 15.84 21.20 17.36
CA TYR A 341 16.77 20.15 16.99
C TYR A 341 16.02 18.88 16.57
N TYR A 342 16.44 18.29 15.47
CA TYR A 342 15.98 16.98 14.99
C TYR A 342 17.19 16.06 14.78
N PRO A 343 17.01 14.73 14.71
CA PRO A 343 18.00 13.83 14.14
C PRO A 343 18.60 14.41 12.85
N GLU A 344 19.92 14.32 12.68
CA GLU A 344 20.63 15.02 11.58
C GLU A 344 20.07 14.64 10.20
N LYS A 345 19.87 13.34 9.94
CA LYS A 345 19.21 12.88 8.70
C LYS A 345 17.80 13.47 8.51
N GLN A 346 17.00 13.56 9.57
CA GLN A 346 15.66 14.14 9.50
C GLN A 346 15.71 15.63 9.17
N ALA A 347 16.55 16.41 9.85
CA ALA A 347 16.70 17.84 9.57
C ALA A 347 17.16 18.08 8.11
N LYS A 348 18.11 17.28 7.62
CA LYS A 348 18.59 17.37 6.23
C LYS A 348 17.50 17.00 5.21
N LEU A 349 16.61 16.06 5.54
CA LEU A 349 15.44 15.75 4.72
C LEU A 349 14.49 16.95 4.65
N LEU A 350 14.18 17.58 5.79
CA LEU A 350 13.33 18.78 5.82
C LEU A 350 13.95 19.94 5.01
N MET A 351 15.27 20.13 5.11
CA MET A 351 16.00 21.11 4.30
C MET A 351 15.94 20.79 2.79
N LEU A 352 16.03 19.52 2.41
CA LEU A 352 15.83 19.10 1.01
C LEU A 352 14.41 19.43 0.54
N TRP A 353 13.41 19.18 1.37
CA TRP A 353 12.03 19.51 1.04
C TRP A 353 11.82 21.01 0.86
N ASP A 354 12.41 21.85 1.71
CA ASP A 354 12.38 23.30 1.54
C ASP A 354 13.04 23.74 0.23
N GLU A 355 14.19 23.15 -0.09
CA GLU A 355 14.98 23.44 -1.29
C GLU A 355 14.22 23.15 -2.59
N ILE A 356 13.41 22.08 -2.60
CA ILE A 356 12.56 21.74 -3.75
C ILE A 356 11.13 22.28 -3.64
N GLY A 357 10.80 23.06 -2.60
CA GLY A 357 9.45 23.60 -2.40
C GLY A 357 8.38 22.55 -2.07
N LEU A 358 8.76 21.42 -1.48
CA LEU A 358 7.84 20.36 -1.04
C LEU A 358 7.30 20.70 0.38
N PRO A 359 6.01 21.02 0.53
CA PRO A 359 5.48 21.50 1.81
C PRO A 359 5.41 20.39 2.87
N HIS A 360 5.69 20.75 4.12
CA HIS A 360 5.59 19.88 5.30
C HIS A 360 5.14 20.70 6.53
N GLU A 361 4.74 20.02 7.60
CA GLU A 361 4.20 20.64 8.82
C GLU A 361 4.89 20.12 10.09
N LYS A 362 5.26 21.01 11.01
CA LYS A 362 5.98 20.68 12.25
C LYS A 362 5.35 19.55 13.05
N ALA A 363 4.02 19.58 13.18
CA ALA A 363 3.26 18.64 14.00
C ALA A 363 3.35 17.17 13.54
N LYS A 364 3.87 16.92 12.34
CA LYS A 364 4.02 15.58 11.77
C LYS A 364 5.47 15.13 11.63
N GLN A 365 6.41 15.88 12.21
CA GLN A 365 7.82 15.54 12.22
C GLN A 365 8.15 14.95 13.59
N GLU A 366 8.22 13.62 13.65
CA GLU A 366 8.33 12.86 14.88
C GLU A 366 9.67 12.12 14.95
N TYR A 367 10.26 12.05 16.13
CA TYR A 367 11.40 11.19 16.43
C TYR A 367 11.36 10.75 17.89
N ALA A 368 11.77 9.52 18.15
CA ALA A 368 11.84 8.94 19.49
C ALA A 368 12.77 7.72 19.46
N PRO A 369 13.34 7.30 20.62
CA PRO A 369 14.11 6.06 20.69
C PRO A 369 13.32 4.87 20.12
N ASN A 370 12.03 4.79 20.47
CA ASN A 370 11.07 3.85 19.92
C ASN A 370 9.95 4.63 19.24
N LEU A 371 9.59 4.28 18.01
CA LEU A 371 8.61 5.03 17.24
C LEU A 371 7.70 4.10 16.42
N THR A 372 6.42 4.46 16.33
CA THR A 372 5.49 3.79 15.43
C THR A 372 5.75 4.24 13.99
N ILE A 373 6.24 3.32 13.15
CA ILE A 373 6.52 3.49 11.73
C ILE A 373 5.50 2.68 10.93
N ILE A 374 4.81 3.32 9.98
CA ILE A 374 3.79 2.69 9.12
C ILE A 374 2.78 1.80 9.89
N GLY A 375 2.47 2.13 11.16
CA GLY A 375 1.54 1.37 12.00
C GLY A 375 2.14 0.24 12.84
N PHE A 376 3.47 0.11 12.92
CA PHE A 376 4.19 -0.84 13.77
C PHE A 376 5.14 -0.13 14.72
N ASP A 377 5.18 -0.56 15.97
CA ASP A 377 6.14 -0.05 16.96
C ASP A 377 7.52 -0.66 16.69
N VAL A 378 8.49 0.21 16.45
CA VAL A 378 9.88 -0.16 16.19
C VAL A 378 10.73 0.20 17.41
N ASP A 379 11.42 -0.79 17.93
CA ASP A 379 12.40 -0.65 19.01
C ASP A 379 13.78 -1.05 18.47
N PRO A 380 14.62 -0.07 18.09
CA PRO A 380 15.95 -0.36 17.56
C PRO A 380 16.92 -0.87 18.63
N ALA A 381 16.68 -0.62 19.92
CA ALA A 381 17.53 -1.13 21.00
C ALA A 381 17.33 -2.64 21.18
N LEU A 382 16.09 -3.10 21.22
CA LEU A 382 15.73 -4.52 21.24
C LEU A 382 15.78 -5.19 19.87
N MET A 383 15.98 -4.39 18.80
CA MET A 383 15.84 -4.84 17.41
C MET A 383 14.51 -5.55 17.18
N ARG A 384 13.42 -4.98 17.71
CA ARG A 384 12.09 -5.58 17.72
C ARG A 384 11.09 -4.72 16.96
N VAL A 385 10.20 -5.37 16.21
CA VAL A 385 9.04 -4.72 15.62
C VAL A 385 7.78 -5.47 16.01
N THR A 386 6.79 -4.72 16.48
CA THR A 386 5.51 -5.27 16.93
C THR A 386 4.36 -4.34 16.58
N MET A 387 3.13 -4.75 16.90
CA MET A 387 1.95 -3.92 16.69
C MET A 387 1.69 -3.07 17.94
N PRO A 388 1.27 -1.79 17.81
CA PRO A 388 0.93 -0.98 18.97
C PRO A 388 -0.10 -1.67 19.87
N THR A 389 0.10 -1.64 21.18
CA THR A 389 -0.71 -2.38 22.17
C THR A 389 -2.20 -2.14 21.99
N GLU A 390 -2.62 -0.88 21.81
CA GLU A 390 -4.02 -0.54 21.57
C GLU A 390 -4.55 -1.15 20.27
N SER A 391 -3.78 -1.06 19.18
CA SER A 391 -4.15 -1.66 17.89
C SER A 391 -4.27 -3.18 17.98
N LYS A 392 -3.40 -3.81 18.76
CA LYS A 392 -3.41 -5.26 19.07
C LYS A 392 -4.66 -5.66 19.83
N ASN A 393 -4.97 -4.95 20.90
CA ASN A 393 -6.15 -5.21 21.70
C ASN A 393 -7.44 -5.00 20.89
N LEU A 394 -7.52 -3.94 20.08
CA LEU A 394 -8.66 -3.69 19.21
C LEU A 394 -8.85 -4.79 18.16
N LEU A 395 -7.77 -5.32 17.56
CA LEU A 395 -7.86 -6.44 16.62
C LEU A 395 -8.34 -7.71 17.32
N VAL A 396 -7.79 -8.03 18.49
CA VAL A 396 -8.19 -9.19 19.28
C VAL A 396 -9.67 -9.12 19.65
N LEU A 397 -10.13 -7.95 20.13
CA LEU A 397 -11.55 -7.71 20.44
C LEU A 397 -12.41 -7.88 19.19
N ALA A 398 -12.02 -7.28 18.06
CA ALA A 398 -12.76 -7.40 16.81
C ALA A 398 -12.89 -8.86 16.33
N ILE A 399 -11.84 -9.68 16.50
CA ILE A 399 -11.90 -11.11 16.19
C ILE A 399 -12.89 -11.83 17.11
N ARG A 400 -12.81 -11.58 18.44
CA ARG A 400 -13.70 -12.22 19.42
C ARG A 400 -15.16 -11.83 19.21
N ASP A 401 -15.43 -10.55 18.97
CA ASP A 401 -16.78 -10.04 18.69
C ASP A 401 -17.32 -10.60 17.37
N PHE A 402 -16.47 -10.76 16.36
CA PHE A 402 -16.85 -11.40 15.11
C PHE A 402 -17.30 -12.84 15.33
N CYS A 403 -16.57 -13.61 16.15
CA CYS A 403 -16.91 -14.98 16.54
C CYS A 403 -18.16 -15.07 17.42
N ALA A 404 -18.43 -14.08 18.27
CA ALA A 404 -19.56 -14.03 19.20
C ALA A 404 -20.90 -13.63 18.56
N ALA A 405 -20.95 -13.43 17.25
CA ALA A 405 -22.14 -12.95 16.53
C ALA A 405 -23.41 -13.77 16.82
N HIS A 406 -24.51 -13.09 17.18
CA HIS A 406 -25.82 -13.72 17.28
C HIS A 406 -26.21 -14.38 15.95
N GLY A 407 -26.66 -15.64 16.02
CA GLY A 407 -26.99 -16.45 14.83
C GLY A 407 -25.77 -16.92 14.02
N ARG A 408 -24.53 -16.64 14.47
CA ARG A 408 -23.28 -17.03 13.82
C ARG A 408 -23.26 -16.66 12.35
N ARG A 409 -23.72 -15.47 11.99
CA ARG A 409 -23.74 -14.99 10.60
C ARG A 409 -23.20 -13.57 10.53
N ARG A 410 -22.37 -13.29 9.53
CA ARG A 410 -21.76 -11.99 9.28
C ARG A 410 -21.80 -11.65 7.79
N PRO A 411 -22.13 -10.41 7.39
CA PRO A 411 -22.05 -9.96 6.00
C PRO A 411 -20.66 -10.16 5.39
N LEU A 412 -20.55 -10.54 4.13
CA LEU A 412 -19.26 -10.73 3.44
C LEU A 412 -18.29 -9.55 3.62
N ARG A 413 -18.78 -8.31 3.60
CA ARG A 413 -17.97 -7.10 3.84
C ARG A 413 -17.25 -7.12 5.19
N GLU A 414 -17.85 -7.68 6.23
CA GLU A 414 -17.25 -7.78 7.57
C GLU A 414 -16.15 -8.85 7.59
N TRP A 415 -16.37 -9.98 6.90
CA TRP A 415 -15.32 -10.99 6.70
C TRP A 415 -14.09 -10.40 5.99
N GLN A 416 -14.32 -9.67 4.90
CA GLN A 416 -13.24 -9.05 4.11
C GLN A 416 -12.47 -8.01 4.94
N ARG A 417 -13.17 -7.18 5.73
CA ARG A 417 -12.55 -6.20 6.63
C ARG A 417 -11.71 -6.88 7.71
N LEU A 418 -12.24 -7.90 8.38
CA LEU A 418 -11.53 -8.64 9.42
C LEU A 418 -10.31 -9.36 8.85
N ALA A 419 -10.47 -10.08 7.73
CA ALA A 419 -9.38 -10.78 7.07
C ALA A 419 -8.27 -9.81 6.63
N GLY A 420 -8.63 -8.62 6.14
CA GLY A 420 -7.68 -7.56 5.81
C GLY A 420 -6.89 -7.07 7.03
N TRP A 421 -7.56 -6.84 8.16
CA TRP A 421 -6.90 -6.39 9.39
C TRP A 421 -5.99 -7.46 10.00
N ILE A 422 -6.41 -8.73 10.00
CA ILE A 422 -5.54 -9.84 10.40
C ILE A 422 -4.35 -9.93 9.43
N ASN A 423 -4.58 -9.88 8.12
CA ASN A 423 -3.49 -9.93 7.13
C ASN A 423 -2.49 -8.77 7.31
N TRP A 424 -2.92 -7.63 7.84
CA TRP A 424 -2.05 -6.53 8.22
C TRP A 424 -1.17 -6.87 9.43
N SER A 425 -1.71 -7.50 10.48
CA SER A 425 -0.93 -7.91 11.65
C SER A 425 0.11 -9.00 11.32
N LEU A 426 -0.11 -9.79 10.26
CA LEU A 426 0.86 -10.77 9.77
C LEU A 426 2.21 -10.15 9.31
N ASN A 427 2.31 -8.82 9.20
CA ASN A 427 3.60 -8.13 9.01
C ASN A 427 4.47 -8.09 10.28
N VAL A 428 3.96 -8.56 11.41
CA VAL A 428 4.73 -8.75 12.65
C VAL A 428 4.39 -10.08 13.35
N PHE A 429 3.43 -10.83 12.82
CA PHE A 429 3.04 -12.16 13.29
C PHE A 429 2.87 -13.16 12.12
N PRO A 430 3.89 -13.37 11.26
CA PRO A 430 3.74 -14.13 10.02
C PRO A 430 3.29 -15.59 10.25
N LEU A 431 3.66 -16.18 11.39
CA LEU A 431 3.27 -17.55 11.77
C LEU A 431 1.77 -17.75 11.99
N LEU A 432 0.98 -16.66 12.10
CA LEU A 432 -0.48 -16.75 12.25
C LEU A 432 -1.21 -16.91 10.92
N ARG A 433 -0.50 -16.83 9.79
CA ARG A 433 -1.07 -16.94 8.45
C ARG A 433 -1.95 -18.18 8.22
N PRO A 434 -1.61 -19.39 8.73
CA PRO A 434 -2.46 -20.56 8.54
C PRO A 434 -3.90 -20.38 9.05
N GLY A 435 -4.11 -19.59 10.11
CA GLY A 435 -5.45 -19.35 10.66
C GLY A 435 -6.38 -18.56 9.74
N LEU A 436 -5.89 -17.97 8.64
CA LEU A 436 -6.73 -17.34 7.61
C LEU A 436 -7.21 -18.32 6.53
N ALA A 437 -6.71 -19.56 6.50
CA ALA A 437 -7.06 -20.52 5.45
C ALA A 437 -8.56 -20.83 5.44
N SER A 438 -9.15 -21.14 6.60
CA SER A 438 -10.59 -21.40 6.72
C SER A 438 -11.43 -20.17 6.36
N VAL A 439 -10.97 -18.98 6.73
CA VAL A 439 -11.60 -17.69 6.41
C VAL A 439 -11.65 -17.46 4.89
N TYR A 440 -10.53 -17.63 4.20
CA TYR A 440 -10.48 -17.48 2.74
C TYR A 440 -11.32 -18.54 2.02
N MET A 441 -11.23 -19.81 2.42
CA MET A 441 -12.09 -20.88 1.88
C MET A 441 -13.57 -20.54 2.07
N LYS A 442 -13.93 -19.96 3.23
CA LYS A 442 -15.33 -19.58 3.50
C LYS A 442 -15.79 -18.40 2.67
N MET A 443 -14.92 -17.46 2.31
CA MET A 443 -15.26 -16.33 1.42
C MET A 443 -15.23 -16.67 -0.07
N ALA A 444 -14.52 -17.74 -0.46
CA ALA A 444 -14.34 -18.12 -1.85
C ALA A 444 -15.68 -18.22 -2.62
N GLY A 445 -15.68 -17.67 -3.83
CA GLY A 445 -16.85 -17.64 -4.74
C GLY A 445 -17.98 -16.68 -4.37
N LYS A 446 -17.85 -15.90 -3.29
CA LYS A 446 -18.91 -14.98 -2.83
C LYS A 446 -18.61 -13.55 -3.26
N SER A 447 -19.60 -12.91 -3.87
CA SER A 447 -19.47 -11.55 -4.44
C SER A 447 -20.44 -10.53 -3.82
N HIS A 448 -21.54 -10.96 -3.20
CA HIS A 448 -22.55 -10.07 -2.63
C HIS A 448 -22.13 -9.51 -1.25
N PRO A 449 -21.81 -8.21 -1.12
CA PRO A 449 -21.16 -7.67 0.08
C PRO A 449 -21.99 -7.76 1.37
N ASN A 450 -23.31 -7.66 1.24
CA ASN A 450 -24.26 -7.70 2.37
C ASN A 450 -24.82 -9.11 2.64
N ALA A 451 -24.46 -10.11 1.82
CA ALA A 451 -24.94 -11.47 2.03
C ALA A 451 -24.36 -12.04 3.33
N ALA A 452 -25.24 -12.59 4.17
CA ALA A 452 -24.88 -13.15 5.45
C ALA A 452 -24.21 -14.53 5.28
N ILE A 453 -22.97 -14.65 5.74
CA ILE A 453 -22.18 -15.89 5.68
C ILE A 453 -22.10 -16.49 7.09
N HIS A 454 -22.41 -17.77 7.20
CA HIS A 454 -22.38 -18.50 8.47
C HIS A 454 -20.95 -18.80 8.94
N LEU A 455 -20.67 -18.59 10.23
CA LEU A 455 -19.44 -18.98 10.90
C LEU A 455 -19.53 -20.45 11.34
N ASN A 456 -18.74 -21.32 10.72
CA ASN A 456 -18.62 -22.72 11.14
C ASN A 456 -17.53 -22.88 12.21
N LYS A 457 -17.50 -24.05 12.85
CA LYS A 457 -16.56 -24.36 13.94
C LYS A 457 -15.10 -24.15 13.53
N ALA A 458 -14.69 -24.64 12.36
CA ALA A 458 -13.32 -24.45 11.86
C ALA A 458 -12.89 -22.97 11.78
N VAL A 459 -13.74 -22.09 11.25
CA VAL A 459 -13.44 -20.65 11.24
C VAL A 459 -13.34 -20.08 12.65
N VAL A 460 -14.26 -20.46 13.54
CA VAL A 460 -14.26 -19.95 14.91
C VAL A 460 -13.00 -20.39 15.66
N ASP A 461 -12.64 -21.66 15.55
CA ASP A 461 -11.46 -22.22 16.21
C ASP A 461 -10.17 -21.56 15.68
N ASP A 462 -10.02 -21.39 14.36
CA ASP A 462 -8.86 -20.72 13.76
C ASP A 462 -8.77 -19.23 14.17
N LEU A 463 -9.89 -18.51 14.15
CA LEU A 463 -9.93 -17.10 14.55
C LEU A 463 -9.62 -16.93 16.04
N GLN A 464 -10.16 -17.79 16.92
CA GLN A 464 -9.85 -17.77 18.35
C GLN A 464 -8.39 -18.14 18.64
N TRP A 465 -7.82 -19.06 17.86
CA TRP A 465 -6.40 -19.34 17.90
C TRP A 465 -5.58 -18.10 17.53
N ILE A 466 -5.92 -17.40 16.44
CA ILE A 466 -5.26 -16.14 16.07
C ILE A 466 -5.36 -15.12 17.21
N ALA A 467 -6.55 -14.91 17.77
CA ALA A 467 -6.76 -13.93 18.85
C ALA A 467 -5.88 -14.23 20.07
N THR A 468 -5.89 -15.49 20.54
CA THR A 468 -5.06 -15.94 21.67
C THR A 468 -3.57 -15.77 21.39
N ARG A 469 -3.12 -16.05 20.15
CA ARG A 469 -1.70 -15.90 19.79
C ARG A 469 -1.29 -14.43 19.61
N LEU A 470 -2.17 -13.55 19.15
CA LEU A 470 -1.92 -12.12 19.07
C LEU A 470 -1.77 -11.50 20.47
N GLU A 471 -2.63 -11.88 21.42
CA GLU A 471 -2.53 -11.38 22.80
C GLU A 471 -1.15 -11.65 23.41
N ASN A 472 -0.68 -12.88 23.27
CA ASN A 472 0.57 -13.36 23.85
C ASN A 472 1.81 -13.11 22.96
N GLY A 473 1.62 -12.56 21.76
CA GLY A 473 2.71 -12.37 20.80
C GLY A 473 3.49 -11.08 21.03
N ASP A 474 4.82 -11.18 20.94
CA ASP A 474 5.75 -10.05 21.12
C ASP A 474 6.18 -9.38 19.81
N GLY A 475 5.83 -9.95 18.66
CA GLY A 475 6.21 -9.47 17.33
C GLY A 475 7.43 -10.19 16.78
N ILE A 476 8.26 -9.48 16.03
CA ILE A 476 9.47 -10.01 15.39
C ILE A 476 10.70 -9.39 16.04
N TYR A 477 11.65 -10.24 16.43
CA TYR A 477 13.00 -9.82 16.79
C TYR A 477 13.89 -9.95 15.56
N MET A 478 14.28 -8.81 14.98
CA MET A 478 15.02 -8.72 13.72
C MET A 478 16.35 -9.46 13.76
N MET A 479 17.03 -9.49 14.93
CA MET A 479 18.33 -10.15 15.05
C MET A 479 18.25 -11.68 15.01
N THR A 480 17.16 -12.29 15.49
CA THR A 480 16.98 -13.75 15.52
C THR A 480 16.21 -14.27 14.31
N ALA A 481 15.56 -13.39 13.55
CA ALA A 481 14.84 -13.71 12.32
C ALA A 481 15.80 -13.86 11.12
N LEU A 482 16.79 -14.76 11.23
CA LEU A 482 17.78 -15.04 10.20
C LEU A 482 17.30 -16.14 9.24
N THR A 483 17.63 -15.99 7.96
CA THR A 483 17.64 -17.15 7.06
C THR A 483 18.79 -18.06 7.45
N TRP A 484 18.50 -19.34 7.62
CA TRP A 484 19.49 -20.38 7.79
C TRP A 484 19.35 -21.37 6.63
N THR A 485 20.48 -21.86 6.17
CA THR A 485 20.58 -22.95 5.22
C THR A 485 20.27 -24.27 5.91
N ARG A 486 20.00 -25.32 5.12
CA ARG A 486 19.81 -26.67 5.67
C ARG A 486 20.99 -27.04 6.58
N ASP A 487 22.23 -26.80 6.15
CA ASP A 487 23.41 -27.25 6.90
C ASP A 487 23.64 -26.49 8.22
N GLU A 488 23.00 -25.31 8.38
CA GLU A 488 23.02 -24.51 9.61
C GLU A 488 21.88 -24.87 10.58
N ALA A 489 20.98 -25.78 10.20
CA ALA A 489 19.86 -26.17 11.03
C ALA A 489 20.31 -27.08 12.18
N ASP A 490 19.90 -26.76 13.41
CA ASP A 490 20.12 -27.64 14.56
C ASP A 490 19.37 -28.99 14.43
N LEU A 491 18.29 -29.03 13.62
CA LEU A 491 17.41 -30.18 13.47
C LEU A 491 16.81 -30.30 12.05
N HIS A 492 16.82 -31.54 11.52
CA HIS A 492 16.13 -31.89 10.28
C HIS A 492 14.88 -32.72 10.55
N LEU A 493 13.72 -32.18 10.14
CA LEU A 493 12.45 -32.89 10.19
C LEU A 493 11.94 -33.13 8.77
N PHE A 494 11.65 -34.39 8.45
CA PHE A 494 10.84 -34.75 7.30
C PHE A 494 9.38 -34.59 7.66
N ALA A 495 8.59 -33.99 6.79
CA ALA A 495 7.16 -33.81 7.02
C ALA A 495 6.34 -34.30 5.83
N ASP A 496 5.22 -34.94 6.11
CA ASP A 496 4.20 -35.26 5.10
C ASP A 496 2.81 -34.91 5.63
N ALA A 497 1.90 -34.63 4.71
CA ALA A 497 0.53 -34.24 4.99
C ALA A 497 -0.44 -35.14 4.22
N ALA A 498 -1.25 -35.91 4.96
CA ALA A 498 -2.29 -36.74 4.37
C ALA A 498 -3.66 -36.17 4.72
N THR A 499 -4.51 -35.97 3.71
CA THR A 499 -5.88 -35.45 3.87
C THR A 499 -6.72 -36.30 4.85
N SER A 500 -6.41 -37.59 4.95
CA SER A 500 -7.07 -38.58 5.81
C SER A 500 -6.48 -38.72 7.23
N ALA A 501 -5.20 -38.36 7.46
CA ALA A 501 -4.50 -38.68 8.72
C ALA A 501 -3.89 -37.47 9.44
N GLY A 502 -3.81 -36.31 8.79
CA GLY A 502 -3.22 -35.09 9.35
C GLY A 502 -1.77 -34.88 8.90
N LEU A 503 -0.94 -34.32 9.78
CA LEU A 503 0.47 -34.04 9.54
C LEU A 503 1.33 -35.03 10.31
N ALA A 504 2.37 -35.55 9.68
CA ALA A 504 3.39 -36.34 10.33
C ALA A 504 4.76 -35.69 10.16
N PHE A 505 5.58 -35.77 11.20
CA PHE A 505 6.96 -35.31 11.22
C PHE A 505 7.86 -36.47 11.66
N TRP A 506 9.00 -36.62 10.99
CA TRP A 506 10.01 -37.61 11.31
C TRP A 506 11.35 -36.92 11.52
N SER A 507 11.99 -37.17 12.65
CA SER A 507 13.32 -36.70 13.02
C SER A 507 14.32 -37.85 12.90
N PRO A 508 15.06 -37.99 11.79
CA PRO A 508 16.06 -39.05 11.66
C PRO A 508 17.16 -38.94 12.72
N ALA A 509 17.54 -37.71 13.08
CA ALA A 509 18.58 -37.44 14.07
C ALA A 509 18.22 -37.93 15.47
N GLN A 510 16.93 -37.92 15.81
CA GLN A 510 16.42 -38.37 17.11
C GLN A 510 15.76 -39.75 17.05
N ALA A 511 15.59 -40.31 15.86
CA ALA A 511 14.78 -41.49 15.59
C ALA A 511 13.34 -41.39 16.16
N GLU A 512 12.76 -40.19 16.14
CA GLU A 512 11.43 -39.89 16.69
C GLU A 512 10.44 -39.44 15.62
N GLY A 513 9.19 -39.90 15.76
CA GLY A 513 8.07 -39.53 14.89
C GLY A 513 6.96 -38.83 15.67
N PHE A 514 6.42 -37.76 15.11
CA PHE A 514 5.32 -37.00 15.67
C PHE A 514 4.16 -36.96 14.69
N GLN A 515 2.94 -37.10 15.18
CA GLN A 515 1.73 -36.98 14.35
C GLN A 515 0.76 -35.99 14.98
N ALA A 516 0.32 -35.03 14.17
CA ALA A 516 -0.83 -34.19 14.48
C ALA A 516 -2.03 -34.69 13.66
N HIS A 517 -2.97 -35.32 14.34
CA HIS A 517 -4.21 -35.77 13.73
C HIS A 517 -5.04 -34.57 13.28
N ARG A 518 -5.81 -34.76 12.20
CA ARG A 518 -6.77 -33.75 11.77
C ARG A 518 -7.81 -33.53 12.90
N PRO A 519 -8.13 -32.28 13.29
CA PRO A 519 -9.16 -31.99 14.28
C PRO A 519 -10.55 -32.48 13.89
#